data_AF-A0A4R6LU94-F1
#
_entry.id   AF-A0A4R6LU94-F1
#
_cell.length_a   1.000
_cell.length_b   1.000
_cell.length_c   1.000
_cell.angle_alpha   90.00
_cell.angle_beta   90.00
_cell.angle_gamma   90.00
#
_symmetry.space_group_name_H-M   'P 1'
#
loop_
_entity.id
_entity.type
_entity.pdbx_description
1 polymer ?
#
loop_
_entity_poly.entity_id
_entity_poly.type
_entity_poly.pdbx_seq_one_letter_code
_entity_poly.pdbx_strand_id
1 'polypeptide(L)'
;MNIFQKDGLTLIEIIISLTIIVILITGIYTALVGSLKSEVQLDEQHKIRRVTNSIIENLKTEKYRTRLNDPDIVWDEDEYNLSEYNINFKDNDVNNTDILINIEKKDFSDNLYFVKITWKNINYSSEILISGD
;
A
#
# COMPACT_ATOMS: atom_id res chain seq x y z
N MET A 1 24.30 -39.22 57.72
CA MET A 1 24.85 -37.89 57.35
C MET A 1 24.45 -37.66 55.90
N ASN A 2 23.39 -36.86 55.67
CA ASN A 2 22.90 -36.59 54.32
C ASN A 2 23.89 -35.67 53.62
N ILE A 3 24.61 -36.21 52.65
CA ILE A 3 25.48 -35.45 51.78
C ILE A 3 24.56 -34.78 50.77
N PHE A 4 24.32 -33.48 50.92
CA PHE A 4 23.69 -32.67 49.89
C PHE A 4 24.62 -32.66 48.68
N GLN A 5 24.38 -33.56 47.72
CA GLN A 5 24.95 -33.44 46.39
C GLN A 5 24.31 -32.20 45.76
N LYS A 6 25.09 -31.10 45.69
CA LYS A 6 24.79 -30.01 44.77
C LYS A 6 25.03 -30.59 43.38
N ASP A 7 23.98 -31.06 42.74
CA ASP A 7 24.00 -31.44 41.33
C ASP A 7 24.23 -30.17 40.50
N GLY A 8 25.50 -29.83 40.31
CA GLY A 8 25.92 -28.79 39.38
C GLY A 8 25.72 -29.30 37.96
N LEU A 9 25.19 -28.46 37.08
CA LEU A 9 25.08 -28.77 35.65
C LEU A 9 26.46 -29.14 35.11
N THR A 10 26.52 -30.25 34.38
CA THR A 10 27.71 -30.64 33.65
C THR A 10 27.99 -29.63 32.54
N LEU A 11 29.26 -29.46 32.17
CA LEU A 11 29.66 -28.50 31.13
C LEU A 11 28.90 -28.73 29.80
N ILE A 12 28.62 -29.99 29.49
CA ILE A 12 27.88 -30.37 28.28
C ILE A 12 26.41 -29.94 28.35
N GLU A 13 25.75 -30.09 29.51
CA GLU A 13 24.37 -29.61 29.71
C GLU A 13 24.29 -28.10 29.56
N ILE A 14 25.27 -27.35 30.07
CA ILE A 14 25.34 -25.89 29.91
C ILE A 14 25.43 -25.50 28.43
N ILE A 15 26.29 -26.18 27.66
CA ILE A 15 26.47 -25.92 26.22
C ILE A 15 25.19 -26.26 25.45
N ILE A 16 24.55 -27.39 25.76
CA ILE A 16 23.29 -27.79 25.13
C ILE A 16 22.18 -26.79 25.45
N SER A 17 22.03 -26.39 26.71
CA SER A 17 21.04 -25.39 27.13
C SER A 17 21.26 -24.04 26.44
N LEU A 18 22.51 -23.56 26.37
CA LEU A 18 22.85 -22.33 25.65
C LEU A 18 22.52 -22.42 24.16
N THR A 19 22.83 -23.56 23.54
CA THR A 19 22.55 -23.80 22.11
C THR A 19 21.04 -23.75 21.84
N ILE A 20 20.24 -24.39 22.68
CA ILE A 20 18.77 -24.38 22.57
C ILE A 20 18.23 -22.95 22.75
N ILE A 21 18.74 -22.22 23.75
CA ILE A 21 18.34 -20.82 23.98
C ILE A 21 18.65 -19.96 22.75
N VAL A 22 19.83 -20.10 22.15
CA VAL A 22 20.20 -19.35 20.93
C VAL A 22 19.25 -19.68 19.79
N ILE A 23 18.97 -20.96 19.52
CA ILE A 23 18.05 -21.38 18.46
C ILE A 23 16.64 -20.78 18.67
N LEU A 24 16.14 -20.83 19.91
CA LEU A 24 14.84 -20.27 20.27
C LEU A 24 14.79 -18.75 20.06
N ILE A 25 15.80 -18.03 20.53
CA ILE A 25 15.88 -16.56 20.37
C ILE A 25 15.93 -16.20 18.89
N THR A 26 16.75 -16.90 18.09
CA THR A 26 16.84 -16.64 16.64
C THR A 26 15.51 -16.89 15.95
N GLY A 27 14.83 -18.00 16.23
CA GLY A 27 13.53 -18.31 15.64
C GLY A 27 12.45 -17.26 15.99
N ILE A 28 12.38 -16.85 17.25
CA ILE A 28 11.45 -15.81 17.71
C ILE A 28 11.77 -14.47 17.05
N TYR A 29 13.04 -14.09 16.96
CA TYR A 29 13.45 -12.85 16.33
C TYR A 29 13.08 -12.81 14.84
N THR A 30 13.35 -13.88 14.10
CA THR A 30 12.98 -13.96 12.68
C THR A 30 11.47 -13.91 12.48
N ALA A 31 10.69 -14.59 13.32
CA ALA A 31 9.23 -14.56 13.26
C ALA A 31 8.67 -13.16 13.55
N LEU A 32 9.16 -12.48 14.57
CA LEU A 32 8.74 -11.12 14.93
C LEU A 32 9.09 -10.11 13.83
N VAL A 33 10.33 -10.15 13.32
CA VAL A 33 10.76 -9.24 12.23
C VAL A 33 9.95 -9.51 10.96
N GLY A 34 9.66 -10.77 10.64
CA GLY A 34 8.80 -11.14 9.52
C GLY A 34 7.38 -10.59 9.67
N SER A 35 6.79 -10.76 10.86
CA SER A 35 5.45 -10.25 11.18
C SER A 35 5.37 -8.73 11.05
N LEU A 36 6.32 -7.99 11.65
CA LEU A 36 6.36 -6.53 11.60
C LEU A 36 6.51 -6.01 10.16
N LYS A 37 7.39 -6.64 9.36
CA LYS A 37 7.53 -6.29 7.94
C LYS A 37 6.25 -6.51 7.15
N SER A 38 5.54 -7.62 7.42
CA SER A 38 4.28 -7.91 6.76
C SER A 38 3.18 -6.93 7.15
N GLU A 39 3.16 -6.48 8.41
CA GLU A 39 2.18 -5.52 8.90
C GLU A 39 2.39 -4.13 8.28
N VAL A 40 3.64 -3.67 8.18
CA VAL A 40 3.97 -2.41 7.50
C VAL A 40 3.55 -2.44 6.03
N GLN A 41 3.82 -3.56 5.33
CA GLN A 41 3.39 -3.72 3.93
C GLN A 41 1.87 -3.70 3.78
N LEU A 42 1.13 -4.33 4.70
CA LEU A 42 -0.33 -4.32 4.68
C LEU A 42 -0.88 -2.92 4.96
N ASP A 43 -0.32 -2.18 5.91
CA ASP A 43 -0.77 -0.82 6.22
C ASP A 43 -0.52 0.14 5.05
N GLU A 44 0.62 0.03 4.38
CA GLU A 44 0.89 0.74 3.13
C GLU A 44 -0.17 0.43 2.08
N GLN A 45 -0.45 -0.87 1.83
CA GLN A 45 -1.50 -1.28 0.89
C GLN A 45 -2.88 -0.73 1.26
N HIS A 46 -3.22 -0.70 2.54
CA HIS A 46 -4.47 -0.10 3.01
C HIS A 46 -4.50 1.42 2.81
N LYS A 47 -3.38 2.13 3.02
CA LYS A 47 -3.27 3.57 2.70
C LYS A 47 -3.50 3.81 1.21
N ILE A 48 -2.80 3.08 0.34
CA ILE A 48 -2.92 3.16 -1.12
C ILE A 48 -4.36 2.93 -1.57
N ARG A 49 -5.01 1.89 -1.02
CA ARG A 49 -6.40 1.57 -1.36
C ARG A 49 -7.38 2.66 -0.90
N ARG A 50 -7.19 3.23 0.30
CA ARG A 50 -7.99 4.35 0.79
C ARG A 50 -7.87 5.57 -0.12
N VAL A 51 -6.64 5.91 -0.50
CA VAL A 51 -6.38 7.04 -1.41
C VAL A 51 -7.02 6.78 -2.78
N THR A 52 -6.83 5.59 -3.33
CA THR A 52 -7.44 5.18 -4.62
C THR A 52 -8.96 5.28 -4.57
N ASN A 53 -9.60 4.80 -3.50
CA ASN A 53 -11.05 4.91 -3.33
C ASN A 53 -11.51 6.37 -3.23
N SER A 54 -10.77 7.22 -2.52
CA SER A 54 -11.09 8.65 -2.43
C SER A 54 -11.00 9.36 -3.79
N ILE A 55 -9.99 9.04 -4.59
CA ILE A 55 -9.88 9.51 -5.98
C ILE A 55 -11.10 9.06 -6.79
N ILE A 56 -11.47 7.78 -6.70
CA ILE A 56 -12.64 7.22 -7.39
C ILE A 56 -13.95 7.88 -6.97
N GLU A 57 -14.16 8.10 -5.67
CA GLU A 57 -15.37 8.74 -5.16
C GLU A 57 -15.47 10.18 -5.66
N ASN A 58 -14.36 10.91 -5.68
CA ASN A 58 -14.36 12.27 -6.19
C ASN A 58 -14.57 12.33 -7.70
N LEU A 59 -14.01 11.39 -8.47
CA LEU A 59 -14.31 11.25 -9.91
C LEU A 59 -15.81 11.03 -10.19
N LYS A 60 -16.55 10.47 -9.23
CA LYS A 60 -18.02 10.27 -9.34
C LYS A 60 -18.83 11.51 -8.96
N THR A 61 -18.23 12.51 -8.33
CA THR A 61 -18.94 13.74 -7.98
C THR A 61 -19.30 14.55 -9.22
N GLU A 62 -20.38 15.32 -9.15
CA GLU A 62 -20.90 16.10 -10.28
C GLU A 62 -19.87 17.10 -10.87
N LYS A 63 -19.00 17.66 -10.01
CA LYS A 63 -17.90 18.58 -10.36
C LYS A 63 -16.95 17.95 -11.38
N TYR A 64 -16.61 16.66 -11.20
CA TYR A 64 -15.61 15.97 -12.02
C TYR A 64 -16.25 15.06 -13.08
N ARG A 65 -17.41 14.44 -12.79
CA ARG A 65 -18.16 13.54 -13.69
C ARG A 65 -18.48 14.19 -15.04
N THR A 66 -18.84 15.47 -15.02
CA THR A 66 -19.17 16.26 -16.23
C THR A 66 -17.94 16.74 -17.00
N ARG A 67 -16.76 16.69 -16.37
CA ARG A 67 -15.49 17.21 -16.88
C ARG A 67 -14.43 16.12 -17.05
N LEU A 68 -14.81 14.84 -17.05
CA LEU A 68 -13.87 13.71 -17.19
C LEU A 68 -13.06 13.73 -18.50
N ASN A 69 -13.59 14.39 -19.55
CA ASN A 69 -12.89 14.61 -20.83
C ASN A 69 -12.24 15.98 -20.95
N ASP A 70 -12.33 16.84 -19.93
CA ASP A 70 -11.75 18.17 -19.98
C ASP A 70 -10.22 18.05 -19.87
N PRO A 71 -9.47 18.41 -20.93
CA PRO A 71 -8.02 18.33 -20.88
C PRO A 71 -7.41 19.31 -19.88
N ASP A 72 -8.10 20.36 -19.48
CA ASP A 72 -7.57 21.44 -18.63
C ASP A 72 -8.13 21.40 -17.21
N ILE A 73 -8.62 20.23 -16.79
CA ILE A 73 -9.14 20.06 -15.44
C ILE A 73 -8.04 20.25 -14.39
N VAL A 74 -8.15 21.33 -13.62
CA VAL A 74 -7.32 21.57 -12.44
C VAL A 74 -7.96 20.82 -11.29
N TRP A 75 -7.25 19.83 -10.77
CA TRP A 75 -7.66 19.10 -9.59
C TRP A 75 -7.31 19.94 -8.38
N ASP A 76 -8.30 20.23 -7.53
CA ASP A 76 -8.03 20.89 -6.25
C ASP A 76 -7.15 19.95 -5.42
N GLU A 77 -5.86 20.21 -5.30
CA GLU A 77 -4.95 19.41 -4.47
C GLU A 77 -5.33 19.48 -2.99
N ASP A 78 -6.03 20.54 -2.57
CA ASP A 78 -6.44 20.81 -1.18
C ASP A 78 -7.70 20.05 -0.74
N GLU A 79 -8.58 19.68 -1.68
CA GLU A 79 -9.83 18.94 -1.38
C GLU A 79 -9.55 17.46 -1.07
N TYR A 80 -8.35 17.01 -1.41
CA TYR A 80 -7.86 15.70 -1.15
C TYR A 80 -6.70 15.84 -0.18
N ASN A 81 -6.58 14.94 0.78
CA ASN A 81 -5.37 14.87 1.60
C ASN A 81 -4.23 14.23 0.77
N LEU A 82 -4.02 14.75 -0.45
CA LEU A 82 -3.14 14.28 -1.51
C LEU A 82 -1.95 15.20 -1.71
N SER A 83 -1.78 16.24 -0.88
CA SER A 83 -0.59 17.10 -0.87
C SER A 83 0.72 16.33 -0.69
N GLU A 84 0.66 15.06 -0.28
CA GLU A 84 1.79 14.13 -0.21
C GLU A 84 2.16 13.46 -1.54
N TYR A 85 1.32 13.54 -2.59
CA TYR A 85 1.46 12.77 -3.83
C TYR A 85 1.30 13.65 -5.08
N ASN A 86 2.23 13.53 -6.02
CA ASN A 86 2.13 14.21 -7.32
C ASN A 86 1.23 13.41 -8.27
N ILE A 87 0.06 13.95 -8.58
CA ILE A 87 -0.95 13.30 -9.43
C ILE A 87 -0.91 13.91 -10.82
N ASN A 88 -0.93 13.05 -11.84
CA ASN A 88 -1.01 13.48 -13.22
C ASN A 88 -2.21 12.86 -13.93
N PHE A 89 -3.08 13.74 -14.41
CA PHE A 89 -4.27 13.41 -15.17
C PHE A 89 -3.98 13.61 -16.65
N LYS A 90 -3.23 12.68 -17.22
CA LYS A 90 -2.96 12.50 -18.65
C LYS A 90 -1.88 11.44 -18.77
N ASP A 91 -1.88 10.70 -19.88
CA ASP A 91 -0.83 9.73 -20.25
C ASP A 91 0.52 10.41 -20.59
N ASN A 92 0.78 11.58 -20.01
CA ASN A 92 2.08 12.22 -20.04
C ASN A 92 2.88 11.69 -18.87
N ASP A 93 3.72 10.70 -19.15
CA ASP A 93 4.65 10.14 -18.19
C ASP A 93 5.69 11.19 -17.77
N VAL A 94 5.36 11.99 -16.76
CA VAL A 94 6.30 12.93 -16.14
C VAL A 94 7.08 12.17 -15.07
N ASN A 95 8.41 12.34 -15.08
CA ASN A 95 9.35 11.64 -14.18
C ASN A 95 9.10 11.89 -12.68
N ASN A 96 8.28 12.87 -12.30
CA ASN A 96 7.98 13.23 -10.91
C ASN A 96 6.53 12.92 -10.49
N THR A 97 5.82 12.07 -11.24
CA THR A 97 4.44 11.67 -10.94
C THR A 97 4.41 10.39 -10.12
N ASP A 98 3.76 10.45 -8.95
CA ASP A 98 3.52 9.28 -8.09
C ASP A 98 2.30 8.47 -8.55
N ILE A 99 1.24 9.17 -8.99
CA ILE A 99 -0.05 8.59 -9.39
C ILE A 99 -0.41 9.09 -10.79
N LEU A 100 -0.55 8.16 -11.73
CA LEU A 100 -0.98 8.40 -13.11
C LEU A 100 -2.45 8.00 -13.25
N ILE A 101 -3.29 8.93 -13.71
CA ILE A 101 -4.70 8.67 -13.96
C ILE A 101 -4.96 8.81 -15.45
N ASN A 102 -5.27 7.69 -16.08
CA ASN A 102 -5.64 7.63 -17.49
C ASN A 102 -7.16 7.44 -17.62
N ILE A 103 -7.79 8.30 -18.41
CA ILE A 103 -9.24 8.30 -18.63
C ILE A 103 -9.47 8.08 -20.13
N GLU A 104 -10.13 6.98 -20.45
CA GLU A 104 -10.52 6.63 -21.81
C GLU A 104 -12.04 6.67 -21.94
N LYS A 105 -12.57 7.46 -22.88
CA LYS A 105 -13.98 7.38 -23.24
C LYS A 105 -14.24 6.06 -23.98
N LYS A 106 -15.11 5.20 -23.44
CA LYS A 106 -15.46 3.90 -24.05
C LYS A 106 -16.71 3.96 -24.92
N ASP A 107 -17.69 4.79 -24.55
CA ASP A 107 -18.92 4.95 -25.34
C ASP A 107 -19.32 6.43 -25.48
N PHE A 108 -19.68 6.83 -26.70
CA PHE A 108 -20.15 8.18 -27.03
C PHE A 108 -21.64 8.37 -26.74
N SER A 109 -22.46 7.31 -26.77
CA SER A 109 -23.90 7.43 -26.51
C SER A 109 -24.22 7.49 -25.02
N ASP A 110 -23.48 6.72 -24.20
CA ASP A 110 -23.81 6.48 -22.80
C ASP A 110 -22.88 7.23 -21.82
N ASN A 111 -22.07 8.16 -22.35
CA ASN A 111 -21.05 8.91 -21.61
C ASN A 111 -20.20 8.01 -20.70
N LEU A 112 -19.82 6.82 -21.16
CA LEU A 112 -19.10 5.84 -20.35
C LEU A 112 -17.58 6.08 -20.41
N TYR A 113 -16.96 6.17 -19.24
CA TYR A 113 -15.53 6.40 -19.06
C TYR A 113 -14.86 5.21 -18.36
N PHE A 114 -13.74 4.77 -18.92
CA PHE A 114 -12.83 3.85 -18.27
C PHE A 114 -11.71 4.65 -17.63
N VAL A 115 -11.54 4.50 -16.31
CA VAL A 115 -10.51 5.20 -15.55
C VAL A 115 -9.53 4.17 -15.00
N LYS A 116 -8.25 4.35 -15.33
CA LYS A 116 -7.15 3.57 -14.80
C LYS A 116 -6.26 4.46 -13.94
N ILE A 117 -6.14 4.11 -12.67
CA ILE A 117 -5.29 4.78 -11.67
C ILE A 117 -4.07 3.89 -11.45
N THR A 118 -2.88 4.38 -11.78
CA THR A 118 -1.61 3.64 -11.69
C THR A 118 -0.68 4.33 -10.71
N TRP A 119 -0.19 3.59 -9.74
CA TRP A 119 0.79 4.04 -8.76
C TRP A 119 2.18 3.55 -9.17
N LYS A 120 3.07 4.48 -9.55
CA LYS A 120 4.37 4.11 -10.12
C LYS A 120 5.32 3.51 -9.09
N ASN A 121 5.33 4.05 -7.87
CA ASN A 121 6.30 3.66 -6.84
C ASN A 121 6.11 2.22 -6.32
N ILE A 122 4.95 1.61 -6.56
CA ILE A 122 4.53 0.35 -5.93
C ILE A 122 3.93 -0.66 -6.93
N ASN A 123 3.96 -0.36 -8.24
CA ASN A 123 3.38 -1.19 -9.30
C ASN A 123 1.94 -1.64 -9.02
N TYR A 124 1.12 -0.76 -8.44
CA TYR A 124 -0.30 -1.02 -8.18
C TYR A 124 -1.16 -0.26 -9.18
N SER A 125 -2.20 -0.89 -9.69
CA SER A 125 -3.18 -0.23 -10.54
C SER A 125 -4.60 -0.62 -10.18
N SER A 126 -5.52 0.34 -10.29
CA SER A 126 -6.96 0.13 -10.12
C SER A 126 -7.69 0.63 -11.36
N GLU A 127 -8.70 -0.13 -11.78
CA GLU A 127 -9.47 0.13 -12.98
C GLU A 127 -10.94 0.22 -12.61
N ILE A 128 -11.63 1.25 -13.08
CA ILE A 128 -13.05 1.46 -12.82
C ILE A 128 -13.78 2.00 -14.07
N LEU A 129 -15.03 1.61 -14.21
CA LEU A 129 -15.98 2.20 -15.15
C LEU A 129 -16.85 3.24 -14.42
N ILE A 130 -16.89 4.44 -14.98
CA ILE A 130 -17.70 5.55 -14.48
C ILE A 130 -18.63 5.98 -15.60
N SER A 131 -19.94 5.99 -15.34
CA SER A 131 -20.90 6.64 -16.24
C SER A 131 -20.83 8.15 -16.00
N GLY A 132 -20.70 8.92 -17.06
CA GLY A 132 -20.94 10.36 -17.09
C GLY A 132 -22.43 10.67 -17.09
N ASP A 133 -22.77 11.93 -16.87
CA ASP A 133 -24.11 12.47 -17.18
C ASP A 133 -24.07 13.10 -18.57
#